data_AF-A0A3N7GSP3-F1
#
_entry.id   AF-A0A3N7GSP3-F1
#
_cell.length_a   1.000
_cell.length_b   1.000
_cell.length_c   1.000
_cell.angle_alpha   90.00
_cell.angle_beta   90.00
_cell.angle_gamma   90.00
#
_symmetry.space_group_name_H-M   'P 1'
#
loop_
_entity.id
_entity.type
_entity.pdbx_description
1 polymer ?
#
loop_
_entity_poly.entity_id
_entity_poly.type
_entity_poly.pdbx_seq_one_letter_code
_entity_poly.pdbx_strand_id
1 'polypeptide(L)'
;MATKWILDAAHSEITFRVRHMMISNIKGEFQQFSAEVETKTEDDFEDAQFSARIETDSVSTNNTDRDNHLKSADFFNTEQYPEITYTG
;
A
#
# COMPACT_ATOMS: atom_id res chain seq x y z
N MET A 1 -22.99 17.45 4.84
CA MET A 1 -23.17 15.98 4.72
C MET A 1 -21.79 15.39 4.63
N ALA A 2 -21.59 14.15 5.07
CA ALA A 2 -20.27 13.53 4.94
C ALA A 2 -19.93 13.30 3.46
N THR A 3 -18.71 13.62 3.05
CA THR A 3 -18.20 13.44 1.69
C THR A 3 -17.23 12.28 1.69
N LYS A 4 -17.46 11.34 0.76
CA LYS A 4 -16.60 10.18 0.54
C LYS A 4 -15.71 10.39 -0.69
N TRP A 5 -14.41 10.38 -0.46
CA TRP A 5 -13.38 10.49 -1.48
C TRP A 5 -12.85 9.09 -1.78
N ILE A 6 -12.89 8.68 -3.04
CA ILE A 6 -12.33 7.41 -3.49
C ILE A 6 -11.01 7.70 -4.19
N LEU A 7 -9.95 6.98 -3.78
CA LEU A 7 -8.65 7.11 -4.41
C LEU A 7 -8.71 6.67 -5.88
N ASP A 8 -8.12 7.47 -6.77
CA ASP A 8 -7.85 7.07 -8.14
C ASP A 8 -6.54 6.30 -8.21
N ALA A 9 -6.63 4.99 -8.40
CA ALA A 9 -5.47 4.10 -8.48
C ALA A 9 -4.54 4.42 -9.67
N ALA A 10 -5.06 4.99 -10.77
CA ALA A 10 -4.24 5.26 -11.95
C ALA A 10 -3.24 6.41 -11.75
N HIS A 11 -3.46 7.26 -10.75
CA HIS A 11 -2.64 8.43 -10.43
C HIS A 11 -2.07 8.38 -9.01
N SER A 12 -2.06 7.19 -8.41
CA SER A 12 -1.59 6.97 -7.04
C SER A 12 -0.56 5.85 -7.01
N GLU A 13 0.33 5.87 -6.01
CA GLU A 13 1.31 4.82 -5.80
C GLU A 13 1.52 4.56 -4.31
N ILE A 14 1.76 3.29 -3.94
CA ILE A 14 2.25 2.91 -2.63
C ILE A 14 3.63 2.32 -2.83
N THR A 15 4.66 3.13 -2.54
CA THR A 15 6.05 2.76 -2.74
C THR A 15 6.80 2.61 -1.41
N PHE A 16 7.83 1.77 -1.42
CA PHE A 16 8.74 1.60 -0.30
C PHE A 16 10.20 1.60 -0.75
N ARG A 17 11.08 1.91 0.19
CA ARG A 17 12.53 1.87 -0.03
C ARG A 17 13.24 1.25 1.16
N VAL A 18 13.98 0.17 0.91
CA VAL A 18 14.77 -0.51 1.93
C VAL A 18 16.25 -0.38 1.61
N ARG A 19 17.05 -0.07 2.63
CA ARG A 19 18.51 0.03 2.49
C ARG A 19 19.13 -1.37 2.44
N HIS A 20 19.98 -1.62 1.45
CA HIS A 20 20.65 -2.89 1.23
C HIS A 20 22.17 -2.71 1.35
N MET A 21 22.80 -3.49 2.23
CA MET A 21 24.25 -3.47 2.52
C MET A 21 24.84 -2.06 2.72
N MET A 22 24.08 -1.15 3.34
CA MET A 22 24.47 0.25 3.64
C MET A 22 24.72 1.17 2.44
N ILE A 23 24.76 0.67 1.21
CA ILE A 23 25.21 1.42 0.02
C ILE A 23 24.07 1.62 -0.97
N SER A 24 23.25 0.60 -1.22
CA SER A 24 22.20 0.65 -2.24
C SER A 24 20.80 0.63 -1.63
N ASN A 25 19.82 0.97 -2.44
CA ASN A 25 18.43 0.96 -2.06
C ASN A 25 17.64 0.08 -3.00
N ILE A 26 16.85 -0.82 -2.42
CA ILE A 26 15.82 -1.55 -3.16
C ILE A 26 14.56 -0.70 -3.06
N LYS A 27 14.05 -0.29 -4.22
CA LYS A 27 12.72 0.31 -4.34
C LYS A 27 11.73 -0.80 -4.65
N GLY A 28 10.54 -0.69 -4.09
CA GLY A 28 9.42 -1.52 -4.49
C GLY A 28 8.11 -0.77 -4.32
N GLU A 29 7.05 -1.42 -4.75
CA GLU A 29 5.69 -0.91 -4.75
C GLU A 29 4.69 -2.04 -4.49
N PHE A 30 3.48 -1.66 -4.12
CA PHE A 30 2.31 -2.54 -4.20
C PHE A 30 1.43 -2.05 -5.33
N GLN A 31 1.15 -2.92 -6.30
CA GLN A 31 0.46 -2.53 -7.53
C GLN A 31 -1.07 -2.62 -7.42
N GLN A 32 -1.59 -3.27 -6.36
CA GLN A 32 -3.02 -3.41 -6.12
C GLN A 32 -3.35 -2.92 -4.72
N PHE A 33 -4.08 -1.82 -4.67
CA PHE A 33 -4.53 -1.19 -3.45
C PHE A 33 -5.81 -0.41 -3.68
N SER A 34 -6.51 -0.10 -2.59
CA SER A 34 -7.63 0.83 -2.56
C SER A 34 -7.50 1.71 -1.33
N ALA A 35 -8.00 2.95 -1.44
CA ALA A 35 -8.15 3.80 -0.28
C ALA A 35 -9.41 4.67 -0.41
N GLU A 36 -9.97 5.01 0.73
CA GLU A 36 -11.07 5.95 0.84
C GLU A 36 -10.85 6.89 2.01
N VAL A 37 -11.38 8.10 1.86
CA VAL A 37 -11.38 9.13 2.90
C VAL A 37 -12.80 9.60 3.11
N GLU A 38 -13.25 9.66 4.36
CA GLU A 38 -14.53 10.25 4.73
C GLU A 38 -14.30 11.54 5.50
N THR A 39 -14.95 12.61 5.05
CA THR A 39 -14.85 13.96 5.64
C THR A 39 -16.24 14.42 6.08
N LYS A 40 -16.34 15.20 7.17
CA LYS A 40 -17.65 15.70 7.65
C LYS A 40 -18.16 16.90 6.84
N THR A 41 -17.23 17.64 6.25
CA THR A 41 -17.37 18.86 5.45
C THR A 41 -16.58 18.66 4.15
N GLU A 42 -16.97 19.34 3.08
CA GLU A 42 -16.36 19.14 1.75
C GLU A 42 -15.02 19.88 1.60
N ASP A 43 -14.79 20.92 2.40
CA ASP A 43 -13.69 21.86 2.21
C ASP A 43 -12.49 21.62 3.15
N ASP A 44 -12.57 20.66 4.07
CA ASP A 44 -11.50 20.37 5.03
C ASP A 44 -11.34 18.87 5.33
N PHE A 45 -10.14 18.50 5.79
CA PHE A 45 -9.76 17.13 6.14
C PHE A 45 -9.38 17.01 7.63
N GLU A 46 -9.72 17.99 8.48
CA GLU A 46 -9.26 18.02 9.88
C GLU A 46 -9.81 16.81 10.68
N ASP A 47 -11.04 16.39 10.36
CA ASP A 47 -11.73 15.25 10.96
C ASP A 47 -11.83 14.05 9.99
N ALA A 48 -10.95 14.00 8.98
CA ALA A 48 -10.99 12.97 7.97
C ALA A 48 -10.69 11.58 8.54
N GLN A 49 -11.50 10.59 8.17
CA GLN A 49 -11.24 9.18 8.45
C GLN A 49 -10.67 8.52 7.20
N PHE A 50 -9.49 7.94 7.33
CA PHE A 50 -8.76 7.29 6.26
C PHE A 50 -8.86 5.78 6.42
N SER A 51 -9.09 5.08 5.31
CA SER A 51 -8.88 3.64 5.25
C SER A 51 -8.19 3.24 3.96
N ALA A 52 -7.24 2.31 4.05
CA ALA A 52 -6.57 1.74 2.89
C ALA A 52 -6.41 0.22 3.05
N ARG A 53 -6.50 -0.46 1.91
CA ARG A 53 -6.27 -1.90 1.75
C ARG A 53 -5.24 -2.12 0.66
N ILE A 54 -4.28 -3.00 0.92
CA ILE A 54 -3.17 -3.27 0.02
C ILE A 54 -3.04 -4.79 -0.10
N GLU A 55 -3.12 -5.29 -1.33
CA GLU A 55 -2.95 -6.72 -1.61
C GLU A 55 -1.47 -7.08 -1.51
N THR A 56 -1.09 -7.94 -0.56
CA THR A 56 0.31 -8.27 -0.31
C THR A 56 0.95 -9.01 -1.48
N ASP A 57 0.16 -9.78 -2.24
CA ASP A 57 0.62 -10.47 -3.46
C ASP A 57 0.94 -9.50 -4.62
N SER A 58 0.57 -8.23 -4.51
CA SER A 58 0.89 -7.22 -5.52
C SER A 58 2.26 -6.56 -5.34
N VAL A 59 3.07 -7.04 -4.40
CA VAL A 59 4.43 -6.54 -4.18
C VAL A 59 5.28 -6.71 -5.43
N SER A 60 5.94 -5.63 -5.84
CA SER A 60 6.86 -5.61 -6.97
C SER A 60 8.11 -4.82 -6.62
N THR A 61 9.26 -5.39 -6.92
CA THR A 61 10.56 -4.71 -6.88
C THR A 61 11.24 -4.72 -8.24
N ASN A 62 10.45 -4.97 -9.30
CA ASN A 62 10.92 -5.23 -10.67
C ASN A 62 11.93 -6.39 -10.77
N ASN A 63 11.83 -7.38 -9.87
CA ASN A 63 12.68 -8.57 -9.88
C ASN A 63 11.88 -9.78 -9.40
N THR A 64 11.48 -10.64 -10.33
CA THR A 64 10.57 -11.76 -10.07
C THR A 64 11.05 -12.71 -8.97
N ASP A 65 12.35 -13.04 -8.91
CA ASP A 65 12.88 -13.95 -7.88
C ASP A 65 12.77 -13.33 -6.48
N ARG A 66 13.07 -12.03 -6.36
CA ARG A 66 12.92 -11.30 -5.10
C ARG A 66 11.45 -11.12 -4.74
N ASP A 67 10.58 -10.86 -5.71
CA ASP A 67 9.15 -10.68 -5.49
C ASP A 67 8.52 -12.00 -5.00
N ASN A 68 8.89 -13.14 -5.60
CA ASN A 68 8.50 -14.46 -5.11
C ASN A 68 9.00 -14.75 -3.69
N HIS A 69 10.22 -14.33 -3.35
CA HIS A 69 10.74 -14.46 -2.00
C HIS A 69 10.01 -13.56 -1.01
N LEU A 70 9.69 -12.32 -1.37
CA LEU A 70 8.90 -11.41 -0.53
C LEU A 70 7.49 -11.94 -0.26
N LYS A 71 6.93 -12.71 -1.19
CA LYS A 71 5.61 -13.34 -1.03
C LYS A 71 5.60 -14.54 -0.09
N SER A 72 6.75 -15.16 0.16
CA SER A 72 6.87 -16.39 0.95
C SER A 72 6.62 -16.16 2.44
N ALA A 73 6.54 -17.27 3.19
CA ALA A 73 6.42 -17.29 4.64
C ALA A 73 7.57 -16.60 5.40
N ASP A 74 8.71 -16.35 4.73
CA ASP A 74 9.86 -15.66 5.33
C ASP A 74 9.65 -14.14 5.40
N PHE A 75 8.67 -13.60 4.67
CA PHE A 75 8.36 -12.17 4.58
C PHE A 75 6.86 -11.89 4.73
N PHE A 76 6.17 -11.48 3.66
CA PHE A 76 4.77 -11.05 3.73
C PHE A 76 3.81 -12.22 3.93
N ASN A 77 4.23 -13.44 3.57
CA ASN A 77 3.43 -14.65 3.71
C ASN A 77 2.01 -14.45 3.15
N THR A 78 1.93 -14.16 1.86
CA THR A 78 0.73 -13.58 1.22
C THR A 78 -0.47 -14.52 1.21
N GLU A 79 -0.23 -15.83 1.26
CA GLU A 79 -1.29 -16.83 1.42
C GLU A 79 -1.97 -16.74 2.80
N GLN A 80 -1.21 -16.45 3.86
CA GLN A 80 -1.75 -16.33 5.22
C GLN A 80 -2.23 -14.91 5.54
N TYR A 81 -1.55 -13.90 5.01
CA TYR A 81 -1.84 -12.48 5.22
C TYR A 81 -1.99 -11.78 3.86
N PRO A 82 -3.15 -11.94 3.21
CA PRO A 82 -3.38 -11.41 1.86
C PRO A 82 -3.48 -9.87 1.81
N GLU A 83 -3.80 -9.23 2.93
CA GLU A 83 -4.09 -7.79 2.98
C GLU A 83 -3.28 -7.08 4.07
N ILE A 84 -2.69 -5.93 3.72
CA ILE A 84 -2.24 -4.92 4.68
C ILE A 84 -3.34 -3.87 4.78
N THR A 85 -3.73 -3.52 6.01
CA THR A 85 -4.74 -2.50 6.29
C THR A 85 -4.13 -1.29 6.99
N TYR A 86 -4.62 -0.10 6.65
CA TYR A 86 -4.37 1.13 7.38
C TYR A 86 -5.70 1.80 7.71
N THR A 87 -5.85 2.26 8.94
CA THR A 87 -6.97 3.08 9.41
C THR A 87 -6.44 4.23 10.25
N GLY A 88 -6.86 5.46 9.97
CA GLY A 88 -6.39 6.64 10.70
C GLY A 88 -7.25 7.87 10.48
#